data_AF-A0A950HAN5-F1
#
_entry.id   AF-A0A950HAN5-F1
#
_cell.length_a   1.000
_cell.length_b   1.000
_cell.length_c   1.000
_cell.angle_alpha   90.00
_cell.angle_beta   90.00
_cell.angle_gamma   90.00
#
_symmetry.space_group_name_H-M   'P 1'
#
loop_
_entity.id
_entity.type
_entity.pdbx_description
1 polymer ?
#
loop_
_entity_poly.entity_id
_entity_poly.type
_entity_poly.pdbx_seq_one_letter_code
_entity_poly.pdbx_strand_id
1 'polypeptide(L)' 'MTQLEVRFHYGATPGEKQMRGLDTVSDVYGIRRVSLDQKERTIRVEFDASRLNEPVVA' A
#
# COMPACT_ATOMS: atom_id res chain seq x y z
N MET A 1 0.80 14.78 12.61
CA MET A 1 0.52 13.49 11.95
C MET A 1 0.04 13.84 10.55
N THR A 2 0.84 13.53 9.53
CA THR A 2 0.60 13.99 8.16
C THR A 2 0.12 12.79 7.36
N GLN A 3 -1.14 12.79 6.93
CA GLN A 3 -1.69 11.66 6.17
C GLN A 3 -1.36 11.83 4.69
N LEU A 4 -0.84 10.76 4.08
CA LEU A 4 -0.59 10.68 2.65
C LEU A 4 -1.35 9.47 2.07
N GLU A 5 -2.05 9.67 0.96
CA GLU A 5 -2.66 8.59 0.17
C GLU A 5 -1.90 8.45 -1.15
N VAL A 6 -1.49 7.23 -1.49
CA VAL A 6 -0.93 6.89 -2.80
C VAL A 6 -1.83 5.87 -3.49
N ARG A 7 -2.12 6.10 -4.76
CA ARG A 7 -2.92 5.20 -5.61
C ARG A 7 -2.04 4.56 -6.66
N PHE A 8 -1.97 3.23 -6.63
CA PHE A 8 -1.28 2.42 -7.63
C PHE A 8 -2.29 1.78 -8.57
N HIS A 9 -2.06 1.84 -9.87
CA HIS A 9 -2.85 1.13 -10.87
C HIS A 9 -2.17 -0.20 -11.23
N TYR A 10 -2.94 -1.27 -11.43
CA TYR A 10 -2.40 -2.58 -11.82
C TYR A 10 -2.87 -3.08 -13.18
N GLY A 11 -1.93 -3.68 -13.92
CA GLY A 11 -2.12 -4.24 -15.27
C GLY A 11 -2.82 -5.61 -15.30
N ALA A 12 -2.78 -6.35 -14.20
CA ALA A 12 -3.42 -7.65 -14.04
C ALA A 12 -4.01 -7.77 -12.64
N THR A 13 -5.16 -8.44 -12.52
CA THR A 13 -5.80 -8.67 -11.21
C THR A 13 -4.84 -9.42 -10.30
N PRO A 14 -4.56 -8.91 -9.08
CA PRO A 14 -3.73 -9.62 -8.11
C PRO A 14 -4.28 -11.02 -7.83
N GLY A 15 -3.44 -12.04 -8.01
CA GLY A 15 -3.77 -13.41 -7.65
C GLY A 15 -3.57 -13.65 -6.15
N GLU A 16 -3.81 -14.88 -5.69
CA GLU A 16 -3.75 -15.20 -4.26
C GLU A 16 -2.43 -14.83 -3.58
N LYS A 17 -1.29 -15.06 -4.26
CA LYS A 17 0.02 -14.73 -3.70
C LYS A 17 0.17 -13.24 -3.47
N GLN A 18 -0.29 -12.42 -4.42
CA GLN A 18 -0.26 -10.97 -4.31
C GLN A 18 -1.23 -10.48 -3.24
N MET A 19 -2.44 -11.06 -3.17
CA MET A 19 -3.42 -10.73 -2.12
C MET A 19 -2.88 -11.02 -0.72
N ARG A 20 -2.26 -12.19 -0.50
CA ARG A 20 -1.60 -12.51 0.78
C ARG A 20 -0.47 -11.54 1.11
N GLY A 21 0.28 -11.10 0.09
CA GLY A 21 1.30 -10.06 0.27
C GLY A 21 0.69 -8.75 0.76
N LEU A 22 -0.40 -8.29 0.13
CA LEU A 22 -1.10 -7.06 0.51
C LEU A 22 -1.62 -7.07 1.95
N ASP A 23 -2.04 -8.23 2.47
CA ASP A 23 -2.48 -8.36 3.87
C ASP A 23 -1.33 -8.08 4.86
N THR A 24 -0.08 -8.39 4.49
CA THR A 24 1.10 -8.13 5.35
C THR A 24 1.61 -6.71 5.25
N VAL A 25 1.15 -5.92 4.27
CA VAL A 25 1.65 -4.56 4.03
C VAL A 25 1.24 -3.61 5.17
N SER A 26 0.11 -3.85 5.85
CA SER A 26 -0.26 -3.06 7.03
C SER A 26 0.72 -3.19 8.21
N ASP A 27 1.57 -4.22 8.22
CA ASP A 27 2.57 -4.43 9.27
C ASP A 27 3.83 -3.57 9.06
N VAL A 28 3.99 -2.99 7.86
CA VAL A 28 5.11 -2.10 7.56
C VAL A 28 4.92 -0.79 8.32
N TYR A 29 5.93 -0.42 9.09
CA TYR A 29 5.92 0.81 9.88
C TYR A 29 5.62 2.03 9.01
N GLY A 30 4.59 2.79 9.38
CA GLY A 30 4.14 3.97 8.64
C GLY A 30 2.96 3.72 7.71
N ILE A 31 2.63 2.45 7.40
CA ILE A 31 1.41 2.08 6.67
C ILE A 31 0.24 1.98 7.66
N ARG A 32 -0.89 2.59 7.29
CA ARG A 32 -2.10 2.61 8.12
C ARG A 32 -3.21 1.75 7.55
N ARG A 33 -3.38 1.81 6.23
CA ARG A 33 -4.45 1.12 5.53
C ARG A 33 -4.05 0.80 4.10
N VAL A 34 -4.40 -0.40 3.67
CA VAL A 34 -4.35 -0.82 2.27
C VAL A 34 -5.77 -1.17 1.84
N SER A 35 -6.20 -0.70 0.67
CA SER A 35 -7.49 -1.08 0.11
C SER A 35 -7.38 -1.36 -1.39
N LEU A 36 -8.10 -2.39 -1.83
CA LEU A 36 -8.17 -2.79 -3.23
C LEU A 36 -9.50 -2.34 -3.84
N ASP A 37 -9.41 -1.65 -4.97
CA ASP A 37 -10.55 -1.34 -5.82
C ASP A 37 -10.43 -2.15 -7.11
N GLN A 38 -11.19 -3.24 -7.21
CA GLN A 38 -11.15 -4.12 -8.37
C GLN A 38 -11.78 -3.50 -9.62
N LYS A 39 -12.79 -2.66 -9.42
CA LYS A 39 -13.50 -1.99 -10.51
C LYS A 39 -12.57 -0.97 -11.19
N GLU A 40 -11.90 -0.16 -10.38
CA GLU A 40 -10.97 0.88 -10.87
C GLU A 40 -9.55 0.35 -11.11
N ARG A 41 -9.31 -0.93 -10.82
CA ARG A 41 -8.01 -1.60 -10.91
C ARG A 41 -6.90 -0.85 -10.17
N THR A 42 -7.22 -0.45 -8.93
CA THR A 42 -6.29 0.32 -8.10
C THR A 42 -6.07 -0.28 -6.71
N ILE A 43 -4.90 -0.01 -6.15
CA ILE A 43 -4.55 -0.23 -4.74
C ILE A 43 -4.31 1.14 -4.13
N ARG A 44 -5.07 1.47 -3.08
CA ARG A 44 -4.85 2.67 -2.27
C ARG A 44 -4.07 2.29 -1.03
N VAL A 45 -3.02 3.05 -0.74
CA VAL A 45 -2.22 2.90 0.47
C VAL A 45 -2.18 4.23 1.22
N GLU A 46 -2.59 4.19 2.47
CA GLU A 46 -2.56 5.33 3.38
C GLU A 46 -1.35 5.21 4.32
N PHE A 47 -0.59 6.30 4.41
CA PHE A 47 0.62 6.38 5.22
C PHE A 47 0.57 7.55 6.20
N ASP A 48 1.26 7.40 7.33
CA ASP A 48 1.66 8.52 8.17
C ASP A 48 3.01 9.05 7.66
N ALA A 49 2.98 10.15 6.91
CA ALA A 49 4.17 10.77 6.33
C ALA A 49 5.19 11.25 7.36
N SER A 50 4.79 11.43 8.63
CA SER A 50 5.76 11.72 9.70
C SER A 50 6.61 10.51 10.10
N ARG A 51 6.24 9.32 9.63
CA ARG A 51 6.95 8.04 9.83
C ARG A 51 7.66 7.55 8.58
N LEU A 52 7.63 8.33 7.50
CA LEU A 52 8.42 8.04 6.31
C LEU A 52 9.87 8.41 6.61
N ASN A 53 10.68 7.38 6.81
CA ASN A 53 12.13 7.53 6.88
C ASN A 53 12.67 7.51 5.44
N GLU A 54 13.86 8.09 5.23
CA GLU A 54 14.55 7.95 3.94
C GLU A 54 14.63 6.46 3.56
N PRO A 55 14.33 6.09 2.30
CA PRO A 55 14.37 4.70 1.90
C PRO A 55 15.80 4.18 2.07
N VAL A 56 15.99 3.23 2.99
CA VAL A 56 17.21 2.42 3.04
C VAL A 56 17.12 1.45 1.87
N VAL A 57 17.56 1.91 0.70
CA VAL A 57 17.83 1.03 -0.44
C VAL A 57 19.15 0.33 -0.11
N ALA A 58 19.08 -0.93 0.30
CA ALA A 58 20.23 -1.81 0.51
C ALA A 58 20.48 -2.67 -0.74
#